data_AF-A0A5C9CM76-F1
#
_entry.id   AF-A0A5C9CM76-F1
#
_cell.length_a   1.000
_cell.length_b   1.000
_cell.length_c   1.000
_cell.angle_alpha   90.00
_cell.angle_beta   90.00
_cell.angle_gamma   90.00
#
_symmetry.space_group_name_H-M   'P 1'
#
loop_
_entity.id
_entity.type
_entity.pdbx_description
1 polymer ?
#
loop_
_entity_poly.entity_id
_entity_poly.type
_entity_poly.pdbx_seq_one_letter_code
_entity_poly.pdbx_strand_id
1 'polypeptide(L)'
;MQGAKGDIAAKVVREISLRLKFLNDVGLTYLSLDRSAETLSGGESQRIRLASQIGSGLTGVMYVLDEPSIGLHQRDNDRLIDTLKHLRDIGNSVLVVEHDEDMMRAADHIIDMGPGAGVHGGRVTAQGNFEQVKTSAESLTGQYLSGAKCIAVPSHRTAWLPTVAPKPFNEGKASRSAPSPAAVRRAEREAKHIATLGELQALKVIGASGHNLRGVDVAFPVGLFTCVTGVSGSGKSTLVNDTLYKAVAHTLYRAHDEPSAHSAIEGIEYFDKVINVDQSPIGRTPRSNPATYTGLFTPIRELMAEVPTARERGYGPGRFSFNVAGGRCEACEGDGMVKVEMHFLPDVYVPCDVCAGKRYNRETLEVLYKGKNIAQILELTVEAAHEFFKAVPTIERKLHTLLDVGLSYIRLGQAATTLSGGEAQRVKLALELSKRDTGRTLYILDEPTTGLHFADIDLLLKVLHQLRDAGNTIVVIEHNLDVIKTADWLIDMGPEGGSGGGTVVGVGTPEALAANPASHTGRYLARLLASPPGSGVQ
;
A
#
# COMPACT_ATOMS: atom_id res chain seq x y z
N MET A 1 48.98 -3.85 -13.19
CA MET A 1 49.47 -5.03 -13.95
C MET A 1 50.03 -4.53 -15.28
N GLN A 2 51.14 -5.07 -15.78
CA GLN A 2 51.73 -4.69 -17.08
C GLN A 2 51.54 -5.81 -18.12
N GLY A 3 51.50 -5.46 -19.40
CA GLY A 3 51.31 -6.39 -20.53
C GLY A 3 49.85 -6.86 -20.70
N ALA A 4 49.65 -7.94 -21.46
CA ALA A 4 48.32 -8.44 -21.86
C ALA A 4 47.36 -8.73 -20.68
N LYS A 5 47.88 -9.10 -19.50
CA LYS A 5 47.07 -9.27 -18.28
C LYS A 5 46.51 -7.94 -17.77
N GLY A 6 47.26 -6.85 -17.92
CA GLY A 6 46.80 -5.49 -17.62
C GLY A 6 45.68 -5.04 -18.54
N ASP A 7 45.78 -5.34 -19.84
CA ASP A 7 44.76 -4.95 -20.84
C ASP A 7 43.45 -5.71 -20.65
N ILE A 8 43.50 -7.02 -20.32
CA ILE A 8 42.30 -7.81 -19.99
C ILE A 8 41.67 -7.30 -18.70
N ALA A 9 42.47 -7.11 -17.65
CA ALA A 9 41.98 -6.58 -16.38
C ALA A 9 41.35 -5.19 -16.55
N ALA A 10 41.92 -4.32 -17.38
CA ALA A 10 41.37 -2.98 -17.65
C ALA A 10 39.97 -3.03 -18.27
N LYS A 11 39.72 -3.94 -19.23
CA LYS A 11 38.39 -4.13 -19.83
C LYS A 11 37.37 -4.62 -18.80
N VAL A 12 37.74 -5.61 -17.99
CA VAL A 12 36.87 -6.16 -16.94
C VAL A 12 36.56 -5.12 -15.86
N VAL A 13 37.58 -4.39 -15.38
CA VAL A 13 37.40 -3.32 -14.38
C VAL A 13 36.49 -2.22 -14.94
N ARG A 14 36.68 -1.82 -16.21
CA ARG A 14 35.81 -0.84 -16.86
C ARG A 14 34.35 -1.30 -16.90
N GLU A 15 34.10 -2.55 -17.26
CA GLU A 15 32.75 -3.12 -17.28
C GLU A 15 32.12 -3.18 -15.88
N ILE A 16 32.89 -3.60 -14.87
CA ILE A 16 32.43 -3.61 -13.47
C ILE A 16 32.09 -2.19 -13.00
N SER A 17 32.99 -1.23 -13.20
CA SER A 17 32.75 0.17 -12.80
C SER A 17 31.54 0.77 -13.51
N LEU A 18 31.33 0.43 -14.78
CA LEU A 18 30.18 0.90 -15.55
C LEU A 18 28.86 0.32 -15.00
N ARG A 19 28.80 -0.99 -14.71
CA ARG A 19 27.61 -1.63 -14.12
C ARG A 19 27.29 -1.10 -12.73
N LEU A 20 28.32 -0.88 -11.90
CA LEU A 20 28.16 -0.27 -10.58
C LEU A 20 27.63 1.16 -10.69
N LYS A 21 28.10 1.94 -11.68
CA LYS A 21 27.57 3.27 -11.96
C LYS A 21 26.07 3.19 -12.31
N PHE A 22 25.64 2.27 -13.17
CA PHE A 22 24.22 2.17 -13.51
C PHE A 22 23.33 1.83 -12.31
N LEU A 23 23.78 0.96 -11.40
CA LEU A 23 23.08 0.71 -10.14
C LEU A 23 22.97 1.98 -9.28
N ASN A 24 24.01 2.82 -9.28
CA ASN A 24 24.00 4.08 -8.56
C ASN A 24 23.07 5.13 -9.21
N ASP A 25 23.04 5.17 -10.55
CA ASP A 25 22.22 6.11 -11.32
C ASP A 25 20.72 5.82 -11.13
N VAL A 26 20.33 4.55 -10.93
CA VAL A 26 18.97 4.15 -10.54
C VAL A 26 18.72 4.18 -9.02
N GLY A 27 19.58 4.84 -8.23
CA GLY A 27 19.35 5.07 -6.80
C GLY A 27 19.54 3.85 -5.89
N LEU A 28 20.27 2.82 -6.33
CA LEU A 28 20.54 1.60 -5.54
C LEU A 28 21.93 1.59 -4.89
N THR A 29 22.50 2.77 -4.62
CA THR A 29 23.85 2.94 -4.04
C THR A 29 24.03 2.28 -2.67
N TYR A 30 22.92 1.98 -1.98
CA TYR A 30 22.93 1.47 -0.61
C TYR A 30 22.91 -0.07 -0.52
N LEU A 31 22.64 -0.77 -1.63
CA LEU A 31 22.56 -2.22 -1.64
C LEU A 31 23.96 -2.84 -1.71
N SER A 32 24.16 -3.92 -0.97
CA SER A 32 25.35 -4.76 -1.09
C SER A 32 25.16 -5.78 -2.22
N LEU A 33 26.25 -6.15 -2.90
CA LEU A 33 26.20 -7.09 -4.04
C LEU A 33 25.84 -8.53 -3.63
N ASP A 34 25.97 -8.87 -2.35
CA ASP A 34 25.60 -10.16 -1.75
C ASP A 34 24.16 -10.19 -1.20
N ARG A 35 23.39 -9.11 -1.38
CA ARG A 35 21.98 -9.04 -0.96
C ARG A 35 21.15 -10.10 -1.71
N SER A 36 20.37 -10.87 -0.96
CA SER A 36 19.44 -11.86 -1.55
C SER A 36 18.33 -11.18 -2.36
N ALA A 37 18.10 -11.68 -3.57
CA ALA A 37 17.03 -11.19 -4.45
C ALA A 37 15.62 -11.36 -3.83
N GLU A 38 15.44 -12.34 -2.94
CA GLU A 38 14.15 -12.58 -2.25
C GLU A 38 13.82 -11.50 -1.21
N THR A 39 14.82 -10.72 -0.80
CA THR A 39 14.71 -9.70 0.26
C THR A 39 14.66 -8.26 -0.29
N LEU A 40 14.53 -8.14 -1.61
CA LEU A 40 14.40 -6.86 -2.29
C LEU A 40 12.93 -6.44 -2.34
N SER A 41 12.69 -5.13 -2.27
CA SER A 41 11.36 -4.60 -2.58
C SER A 41 11.04 -4.74 -4.07
N GLY A 42 9.76 -4.56 -4.43
CA GLY A 42 9.32 -4.54 -5.83
C GLY A 42 10.06 -3.48 -6.65
N GLY A 43 10.13 -2.25 -6.15
CA GLY A 43 10.85 -1.14 -6.78
C GLY A 43 12.36 -1.37 -6.88
N GLU A 44 12.99 -1.98 -5.87
CA GLU A 44 14.41 -2.35 -5.94
C GLU A 44 14.67 -3.38 -7.05
N SER A 45 13.86 -4.44 -7.10
CA SER A 45 13.97 -5.48 -8.13
C SER A 45 13.78 -4.92 -9.54
N GLN A 46 12.82 -4.02 -9.71
CA GLN A 46 12.56 -3.33 -10.97
C GLN A 46 13.74 -2.46 -11.40
N ARG A 47 14.30 -1.67 -10.48
CA ARG A 47 15.47 -0.81 -10.78
C ARG A 47 16.74 -1.61 -11.06
N ILE A 48 16.95 -2.76 -10.41
CA ILE A 48 18.05 -3.69 -10.79
C ILE A 48 17.87 -4.18 -12.22
N ARG A 49 16.64 -4.55 -12.61
CA ARG A 49 16.36 -4.96 -13.99
C ARG A 49 16.62 -3.81 -14.96
N LEU A 50 16.20 -2.58 -14.64
CA LEU A 50 16.46 -1.39 -15.45
C LEU A 50 17.97 -1.13 -15.64
N ALA A 51 18.75 -1.14 -14.55
CA ALA A 51 20.21 -0.98 -14.62
C ALA A 51 20.88 -2.06 -15.49
N SER A 52 20.41 -3.30 -15.41
CA SER A 52 20.87 -4.40 -16.27
C SER A 52 20.57 -4.16 -17.76
N GLN A 53 19.38 -3.63 -18.06
CA GLN A 53 19.00 -3.29 -19.44
C GLN A 53 19.82 -2.14 -20.00
N ILE A 54 20.07 -1.08 -19.22
CA ILE A 54 20.92 0.03 -19.65
C ILE A 54 22.35 -0.46 -19.96
N GLY A 55 22.87 -1.35 -19.11
CA GLY A 55 24.19 -1.95 -19.31
C GLY A 55 24.33 -2.84 -20.54
N SER A 56 23.23 -3.25 -21.17
CA SER A 56 23.27 -4.01 -22.42
C SER A 56 23.60 -3.16 -23.64
N GLY A 57 23.41 -1.84 -23.56
CA GLY A 57 23.68 -0.90 -24.66
C GLY A 57 22.84 -1.14 -25.92
N LEU A 58 21.67 -1.78 -25.79
CA LEU A 58 20.78 -2.05 -26.91
C LEU A 58 20.21 -0.74 -27.49
N THR A 59 19.99 -0.74 -28.81
CA THR A 59 19.40 0.37 -29.58
C THR A 59 18.27 -0.17 -30.45
N GLY A 60 17.28 0.67 -30.78
CA GLY A 60 16.09 0.25 -31.53
C GLY A 60 15.11 -0.62 -30.73
N VAL A 61 15.23 -0.63 -29.41
CA VAL A 61 14.34 -1.37 -28.50
C VAL A 61 13.22 -0.46 -28.00
N MET A 62 12.03 -1.03 -27.80
CA MET A 62 10.93 -0.39 -27.08
C MET A 62 10.92 -0.89 -25.64
N TYR A 63 11.27 -0.03 -24.70
CA TYR A 63 11.17 -0.29 -23.26
C TYR A 63 9.80 0.15 -22.76
N VAL A 64 9.10 -0.75 -22.08
CA VAL A 64 7.85 -0.44 -21.37
C VAL A 64 8.11 -0.61 -19.88
N LEU A 65 8.02 0.48 -19.14
CA LEU A 65 8.28 0.53 -17.70
C LEU A 65 6.97 0.85 -16.97
N ASP A 66 6.76 0.14 -15.87
CA ASP A 66 5.56 0.25 -15.04
C ASP A 66 5.94 0.88 -13.70
N GLU A 67 5.76 2.20 -13.55
CA GLU A 67 6.07 3.00 -12.36
C GLU A 67 7.51 2.82 -11.81
N PRO A 68 8.55 3.18 -12.58
CA PRO A 68 9.94 3.04 -12.14
C PRO A 68 10.30 3.90 -10.91
N SER A 69 9.50 4.91 -10.56
CA SER A 69 9.70 5.74 -9.36
C SER A 69 9.27 5.08 -8.03
N ILE A 70 8.61 3.91 -8.05
CA ILE A 70 8.13 3.23 -6.84
C ILE A 70 9.22 3.09 -5.77
N GLY A 71 8.93 3.52 -4.54
CA GLY A 71 9.85 3.44 -3.41
C GLY A 71 11.14 4.28 -3.58
N LEU A 72 11.12 5.26 -4.50
CA LEU A 72 12.19 6.23 -4.71
C LEU A 72 11.83 7.56 -4.04
N HIS A 73 12.80 8.16 -3.36
CA HIS A 73 12.63 9.48 -2.76
C HIS A 73 12.76 10.57 -3.82
N GLN A 74 12.03 11.70 -3.71
CA GLN A 74 12.02 12.78 -4.72
C GLN A 74 13.42 13.24 -5.15
N ARG A 75 14.35 13.29 -4.19
CA ARG A 75 15.78 13.59 -4.43
C ARG A 75 16.42 12.73 -5.53
N ASP A 76 16.09 11.45 -5.57
CA ASP A 76 16.72 10.49 -6.49
C ASP A 76 15.92 10.36 -7.80
N ASN A 77 14.74 10.99 -7.88
CA ASN A 77 13.86 10.97 -9.06
C ASN A 77 14.50 11.67 -10.27
N ASP A 78 15.17 12.80 -10.06
CA ASP A 78 15.92 13.51 -11.12
C ASP A 78 16.92 12.58 -11.83
N ARG A 79 17.62 11.72 -11.06
CA ARG A 79 18.60 10.77 -11.61
C ARG A 79 17.94 9.67 -12.44
N LEU A 80 16.78 9.19 -12.01
CA LEU A 80 15.99 8.23 -12.76
C LEU A 80 15.53 8.84 -14.09
N ILE A 81 15.01 10.07 -14.06
CA ILE A 81 14.59 10.81 -15.25
C ILE A 81 15.77 10.96 -16.23
N ASP A 82 16.94 11.38 -15.76
CA ASP A 82 18.14 11.52 -16.59
C ASP A 82 18.57 10.18 -17.20
N THR A 83 18.43 9.09 -16.44
CA THR A 83 18.72 7.73 -16.91
C THR A 83 17.77 7.29 -18.02
N LEU A 84 16.47 7.60 -17.89
CA LEU A 84 15.47 7.27 -18.91
C LEU A 84 15.64 8.13 -20.16
N LYS A 85 15.99 9.41 -20.01
CA LYS A 85 16.38 10.28 -21.14
C LYS A 85 17.60 9.73 -21.86
N HIS A 86 18.61 9.29 -21.12
CA HIS A 86 19.78 8.66 -21.74
C HIS A 86 19.41 7.40 -22.52
N LEU A 87 18.55 6.54 -21.96
CA LEU A 87 18.06 5.33 -22.63
C LEU A 87 17.32 5.65 -23.94
N ARG A 88 16.52 6.71 -23.95
CA ARG A 88 15.86 7.25 -25.15
C ARG A 88 16.89 7.78 -26.16
N ASP A 89 17.84 8.61 -25.70
CA ASP A 89 18.79 9.33 -26.55
C ASP A 89 19.80 8.42 -27.27
N ILE A 90 20.05 7.22 -26.74
CA ILE A 90 20.84 6.20 -27.44
C ILE A 90 20.06 5.49 -28.58
N GLY A 91 18.82 5.91 -28.86
CA GLY A 91 18.03 5.44 -30.00
C GLY A 91 16.97 4.39 -29.64
N ASN A 92 16.39 4.46 -28.44
CA ASN A 92 15.29 3.59 -28.01
C ASN A 92 14.00 4.39 -27.82
N SER A 93 12.87 3.67 -27.86
CA SER A 93 11.58 4.21 -27.42
C SER A 93 11.34 3.81 -25.97
N VAL A 94 11.02 4.78 -25.10
CA VAL A 94 10.80 4.55 -23.67
C VAL A 94 9.36 4.94 -23.34
N LEU A 95 8.50 3.95 -23.10
CA LEU A 95 7.12 4.12 -22.66
C LEU A 95 7.06 3.87 -21.15
N VAL A 96 6.57 4.85 -20.40
CA VAL A 96 6.52 4.79 -18.94
C VAL A 96 5.07 4.99 -18.50
N VAL A 97 4.55 4.07 -17.69
CA VAL A 97 3.33 4.28 -16.90
C VAL A 97 3.76 4.92 -15.58
N GLU A 98 3.27 6.11 -15.27
CA GLU A 98 3.67 6.87 -14.08
C GLU A 98 2.55 7.75 -13.54
N HIS A 99 2.71 8.11 -12.27
CA HIS A 99 1.84 9.05 -11.55
C HIS A 99 2.62 10.24 -10.97
N ASP A 100 3.96 10.21 -10.99
CA ASP A 100 4.81 11.30 -10.52
C ASP A 100 4.80 12.54 -11.44
N GLU A 101 4.65 13.72 -10.85
CA GLU A 101 4.58 14.99 -11.57
C GLU A 101 5.90 15.35 -12.28
N ASP A 102 7.05 15.09 -11.65
CA ASP A 102 8.35 15.46 -12.22
C ASP A 102 8.67 14.62 -13.47
N MET A 103 8.31 13.33 -13.46
CA MET A 103 8.38 12.47 -14.65
C MET A 103 7.45 12.96 -15.76
N MET A 104 6.20 13.30 -15.44
CA MET A 104 5.25 13.85 -16.42
C MET A 104 5.78 15.16 -17.03
N ARG A 105 6.36 16.04 -16.21
CA ARG A 105 6.97 17.30 -16.64
C ARG A 105 8.18 17.09 -17.54
N ALA A 106 8.95 16.03 -17.31
CA ALA A 106 10.13 15.69 -18.08
C ALA A 106 9.83 14.90 -19.37
N ALA A 107 8.61 14.38 -19.53
CA ALA A 107 8.20 13.56 -20.67
C ALA A 107 8.10 14.40 -21.96
N ASP A 108 8.55 13.82 -23.08
CA ASP A 108 8.40 14.43 -24.40
C ASP A 108 6.94 14.41 -24.87
N HIS A 109 6.21 13.35 -24.47
CA HIS A 109 4.83 13.11 -24.82
C HIS A 109 4.12 12.39 -23.68
N ILE A 110 2.92 12.85 -23.34
CA ILE A 110 2.06 12.32 -22.30
C ILE A 110 0.77 11.84 -22.97
N ILE A 111 0.31 10.66 -22.56
CA ILE A 111 -1.00 10.12 -22.91
C ILE A 111 -1.76 9.93 -21.60
N ASP A 112 -2.81 10.72 -21.40
CA ASP A 112 -3.71 10.57 -20.26
C ASP A 112 -4.85 9.62 -20.61
N MET A 113 -5.13 8.69 -19.70
CA MET A 113 -6.12 7.62 -19.84
C MET A 113 -7.23 7.83 -18.81
N GLY A 114 -8.48 7.82 -19.25
CA GLY A 114 -9.62 8.05 -18.36
C GLY A 114 -10.97 7.85 -19.05
N PRO A 115 -12.03 8.56 -18.62
CA PRO A 115 -12.09 9.53 -17.50
C PRO A 115 -12.11 8.91 -16.09
N GLY A 116 -12.26 7.58 -15.97
CA GLY A 116 -12.20 6.84 -14.72
C GLY A 116 -11.50 5.50 -14.88
N ALA A 117 -11.66 4.61 -13.90
CA ALA A 117 -11.06 3.28 -13.90
C ALA A 117 -12.03 2.17 -14.38
N GLY A 118 -11.47 1.03 -14.78
CA GLY A 118 -12.20 -0.13 -15.28
C GLY A 118 -13.19 0.20 -16.40
N VAL A 119 -14.48 -0.08 -16.18
CA VAL A 119 -15.53 0.12 -17.22
C VAL A 119 -15.76 1.58 -17.58
N HIS A 120 -15.34 2.51 -16.72
CA HIS A 120 -15.44 3.96 -16.93
C HIS A 120 -14.19 4.55 -17.58
N GLY A 121 -13.17 3.73 -17.84
CA GLY A 121 -11.88 4.11 -18.42
C GLY A 121 -11.69 3.62 -19.86
N GLY A 122 -10.42 3.44 -20.24
CA GLY A 122 -10.03 2.87 -21.52
C GLY A 122 -10.13 3.83 -22.70
N ARG A 123 -10.18 5.14 -22.45
CA ARG A 123 -10.16 6.20 -23.48
C ARG A 123 -9.00 7.14 -23.23
N VAL A 124 -8.45 7.70 -24.32
CA VAL A 124 -7.48 8.80 -24.23
C VAL A 124 -8.24 10.09 -23.98
N THR A 125 -8.03 10.70 -22.83
CA THR A 125 -8.66 11.97 -22.41
C THR A 125 -7.86 13.18 -22.85
N ALA A 126 -6.53 13.06 -22.90
CA ALA A 126 -5.64 14.05 -23.46
C ALA A 126 -4.35 13.38 -23.97
N GLN A 127 -3.73 13.97 -24.97
CA GLN A 127 -2.42 13.57 -25.45
C GLN A 127 -1.65 14.78 -25.97
N GLY A 128 -0.35 14.83 -25.72
CA GLY A 128 0.48 15.97 -26.11
C GLY A 128 1.70 16.14 -25.22
N ASN A 129 2.32 17.31 -25.26
CA ASN A 129 3.33 17.69 -24.28
C ASN A 129 2.70 18.07 -22.93
N PHE A 130 3.53 18.30 -21.91
CA PHE A 130 3.09 18.66 -20.57
C PHE A 130 2.09 19.84 -20.52
N GLU A 131 2.38 20.94 -21.22
CA GLU A 131 1.51 22.12 -21.22
C GLU A 131 0.17 21.88 -21.93
N GLN A 132 0.15 21.04 -22.98
CA GLN A 132 -1.08 20.65 -23.67
C GLN A 132 -1.98 19.78 -22.79
N VAL A 133 -1.42 18.80 -22.07
CA VAL A 133 -2.21 17.95 -21.15
C VAL A 133 -2.68 18.76 -19.94
N LYS A 134 -1.81 19.61 -19.37
CA LYS A 134 -2.14 20.48 -18.24
C LYS A 134 -3.31 21.43 -18.51
N THR A 135 -3.46 21.91 -19.74
CA THR A 135 -4.55 22.83 -20.13
C THR A 135 -5.82 22.11 -20.58
N SER A 136 -5.81 20.78 -20.68
CA SER A 136 -6.99 20.01 -21.05
C SER A 136 -7.99 19.91 -19.89
N ALA A 137 -9.20 20.43 -20.09
CA ALA A 137 -10.28 20.33 -19.10
C ALA A 137 -10.82 18.89 -18.95
N GLU A 138 -10.71 18.06 -19.99
CA GLU A 138 -11.15 16.65 -19.99
C GLU A 138 -10.18 15.73 -19.25
N SER A 139 -8.93 16.15 -19.06
CA SER A 139 -7.91 15.41 -18.36
C SER A 139 -8.02 15.62 -16.84
N LEU A 140 -8.34 14.55 -16.10
CA LEU A 140 -8.30 14.61 -14.64
C LEU A 140 -6.87 14.90 -14.16
N THR A 141 -5.87 14.27 -14.77
CA THR A 141 -4.46 14.53 -14.50
C THR A 141 -4.11 16.00 -14.79
N GLY A 142 -4.54 16.55 -15.93
CA GLY A 142 -4.37 17.96 -16.28
C GLY A 142 -4.96 18.94 -15.25
N GLN A 143 -6.11 18.59 -14.65
CA GLN A 143 -6.70 19.37 -13.55
C GLN A 143 -5.82 19.40 -12.29
N TYR A 144 -5.10 18.30 -11.98
CA TYR A 144 -4.14 18.28 -10.87
C TYR A 144 -2.85 19.02 -11.23
N LEU A 145 -2.30 18.80 -12.42
CA LEU A 145 -1.07 19.46 -12.90
C LEU A 145 -1.21 20.98 -13.05
N SER A 146 -2.43 21.47 -13.33
CA SER A 146 -2.74 22.90 -13.38
C SER A 146 -3.00 23.52 -12.01
N GLY A 147 -3.20 22.69 -10.97
CA GLY A 147 -3.63 23.13 -9.65
C GLY A 147 -5.12 23.43 -9.52
N ALA A 148 -5.93 23.21 -10.57
CA ALA A 148 -7.39 23.35 -10.51
C ALA A 148 -8.01 22.36 -9.51
N LYS A 149 -7.41 21.18 -9.38
CA LYS A 149 -7.60 20.24 -8.26
C LYS A 149 -6.27 20.09 -7.53
N CYS A 150 -6.33 19.92 -6.22
CA CYS A 150 -5.16 19.61 -5.41
C CYS A 150 -5.59 18.91 -4.12
N ILE A 151 -4.68 18.13 -3.54
CA ILE A 151 -4.81 17.65 -2.17
C ILE A 151 -4.45 18.82 -1.25
N ALA A 152 -5.42 19.30 -0.49
CA ALA A 152 -5.24 20.46 0.36
C ALA A 152 -4.38 20.14 1.59
N VAL A 153 -3.54 21.10 2.00
CA VAL A 153 -2.86 21.04 3.30
C VAL A 153 -3.88 21.28 4.41
N PRO A 154 -3.94 20.46 5.47
CA PRO A 154 -4.84 20.69 6.59
C PRO A 154 -4.59 22.05 7.25
N SER A 155 -5.65 22.82 7.50
CA SER A 155 -5.54 24.13 8.17
C SER A 155 -5.12 24.01 9.64
N HIS A 156 -5.45 22.88 10.26
CA HIS A 156 -5.06 22.53 11.62
C HIS A 156 -4.61 21.08 11.65
N ARG A 157 -3.55 20.80 12.41
CA ARG A 157 -3.08 19.43 12.68
C ARG A 157 -3.65 18.96 14.01
N THR A 158 -3.93 17.67 14.10
CA THR A 158 -4.46 17.06 15.33
C THR A 158 -3.44 17.18 16.44
N ALA A 159 -3.86 17.71 17.59
CA ALA A 159 -2.96 17.92 18.71
C ALA A 159 -2.56 16.59 19.35
N TRP A 160 -1.27 16.46 19.69
CA TRP A 160 -0.78 15.31 20.45
C TRP A 160 -1.37 15.34 21.87
N LEU A 161 -2.19 14.34 22.20
CA LEU A 161 -2.93 14.30 23.45
C LEU A 161 -2.08 13.78 24.62
N PRO A 162 -2.22 14.37 25.82
CA PRO A 162 -1.65 13.82 27.04
C PRO A 162 -2.42 12.59 27.53
N THR A 163 -1.76 11.75 28.33
CA THR A 163 -2.38 10.63 29.04
C THR A 163 -3.32 11.19 30.10
N VAL A 164 -4.61 10.90 29.92
CA VAL A 164 -5.68 11.28 30.86
C VAL A 164 -6.14 10.08 31.66
N ALA A 165 -6.65 10.35 32.87
CA ALA A 165 -7.18 9.32 33.75
C ALA A 165 -8.32 8.56 33.03
N PRO A 166 -8.35 7.22 33.09
CA PRO A 166 -9.43 6.47 32.50
C PRO A 166 -10.75 6.91 33.14
N LYS A 167 -11.80 7.10 32.32
CA LYS A 167 -13.16 7.36 32.86
C LYS A 167 -13.50 6.20 33.81
N PRO A 168 -13.97 6.47 35.05
CA PRO A 168 -14.29 5.41 35.99
C PRO A 168 -15.33 4.49 35.35
N PHE A 169 -14.92 3.25 35.08
CA PHE A 169 -15.84 2.21 34.64
C PHE A 169 -16.69 1.86 35.85
N ASN A 170 -18.02 1.94 35.73
CA ASN A 170 -19.04 1.63 36.74
C ASN A 170 -18.48 0.92 37.98
N GLU A 171 -18.64 1.53 39.16
CA GLU A 171 -18.30 0.95 40.47
C GLU A 171 -19.05 -0.38 40.69
N GLY A 172 -18.54 -1.44 40.08
CA GLY A 172 -19.00 -2.79 40.28
C GLY A 172 -18.58 -3.24 41.67
N LYS A 173 -19.55 -3.72 42.46
CA LYS A 173 -19.37 -4.20 43.83
C LYS A 173 -18.11 -5.06 43.95
N ALA A 174 -17.28 -4.74 44.94
CA ALA A 174 -16.05 -5.48 45.27
C ALA A 174 -16.33 -6.98 45.40
N SER A 175 -15.72 -7.78 44.52
CA SER A 175 -15.74 -9.24 44.61
C SER A 175 -14.87 -9.70 45.78
N ARG A 176 -15.36 -10.66 46.57
CA ARG A 176 -14.62 -11.29 47.70
C ARG A 176 -13.70 -12.44 47.27
N SER A 177 -13.55 -12.71 45.97
CA SER A 177 -12.68 -13.77 45.43
C SER A 177 -11.32 -13.23 44.97
N ALA A 178 -10.30 -14.09 45.00
CA ALA A 178 -8.96 -13.76 44.52
C ALA A 178 -9.00 -13.29 43.05
N PRO A 179 -8.25 -12.24 42.68
CA PRO A 179 -8.28 -11.68 41.34
C PRO A 179 -7.81 -12.71 40.31
N SER A 180 -8.53 -12.82 39.19
CA SER A 180 -8.12 -13.69 38.09
C SER A 180 -6.79 -13.21 37.48
N PRO A 181 -6.02 -14.07 36.79
CA PRO A 181 -4.82 -13.65 36.07
C PRO A 181 -5.07 -12.56 35.01
N ALA A 182 -6.31 -12.40 34.55
CA ALA A 182 -6.71 -11.29 33.68
C ALA A 182 -6.95 -9.99 34.47
N ALA A 183 -7.51 -10.08 35.67
CA ALA A 183 -7.70 -8.93 36.57
C ALA A 183 -6.38 -8.38 37.10
N VAL A 184 -5.41 -9.25 37.43
CA VAL A 184 -4.07 -8.82 37.86
C VAL A 184 -3.34 -8.07 36.74
N ARG A 185 -3.31 -8.63 35.52
CA ARG A 185 -2.73 -7.96 34.34
C ARG A 185 -3.43 -6.63 34.00
N ARG A 186 -4.74 -6.54 34.26
CA ARG A 186 -5.50 -5.29 34.09
C ARG A 186 -5.08 -4.25 35.14
N ALA A 187 -4.96 -4.64 36.41
CA ALA A 187 -4.53 -3.76 37.49
C ALA A 187 -3.08 -3.25 37.30
N GLU A 188 -2.17 -4.11 36.84
CA GLU A 188 -0.79 -3.71 36.50
C GLU A 188 -0.74 -2.72 35.32
N ARG A 189 -1.57 -2.92 34.28
CA ARG A 189 -1.71 -1.97 33.18
C ARG A 189 -2.29 -0.64 33.65
N GLU A 190 -3.29 -0.69 34.52
CA GLU A 190 -3.95 0.50 35.07
C GLU A 190 -2.99 1.30 35.98
N ALA A 191 -2.16 0.62 36.77
CA ALA A 191 -1.11 1.26 37.58
C ALA A 191 -0.02 1.93 36.71
N LYS A 192 0.42 1.29 35.62
CA LYS A 192 1.34 1.91 34.64
C LYS A 192 0.73 3.10 33.91
N HIS A 193 -0.56 3.01 33.54
CA HIS A 193 -1.31 4.10 32.91
C HIS A 193 -1.46 5.30 33.86
N ILE A 194 -1.71 5.06 35.15
CA ILE A 194 -1.76 6.12 36.17
C ILE A 194 -0.39 6.79 36.35
N ALA A 195 0.71 6.04 36.23
CA ALA A 195 2.06 6.59 36.37
C ALA A 195 2.48 7.54 35.23
N THR A 196 1.80 7.51 34.09
CA THR A 196 2.10 8.32 32.90
C THR A 196 1.14 9.51 32.72
N LEU A 197 0.28 9.79 33.71
CA LEU A 197 -0.69 10.90 33.66
C LEU A 197 0.00 12.25 33.42
N GLY A 198 -0.49 13.00 32.43
CA GLY A 198 0.06 14.30 32.05
C GLY A 198 1.23 14.25 31.06
N GLU A 199 1.84 13.08 30.84
CA GLU A 199 2.79 12.89 29.74
C GLU A 199 2.07 12.73 28.39
N LEU A 200 2.76 13.00 27.28
CA LEU A 200 2.19 12.77 25.94
C LEU A 200 2.07 11.27 25.65
N GLN A 201 0.92 10.83 25.13
CA GLN A 201 0.68 9.41 24.83
C GLN A 201 1.57 8.98 23.66
N ALA A 202 2.57 8.14 23.93
CA ALA A 202 3.58 7.77 22.94
C ALA A 202 3.83 6.27 22.91
N LEU A 203 3.98 5.72 21.71
CA LEU A 203 4.60 4.42 21.47
C LEU A 203 6.08 4.65 21.18
N LYS A 204 6.96 4.26 22.10
CA LYS A 204 8.40 4.55 22.02
C LYS A 204 9.16 3.31 21.59
N VAL A 205 10.01 3.44 20.58
CA VAL A 205 11.03 2.46 20.21
C VAL A 205 12.35 2.93 20.79
N ILE A 206 13.02 2.05 21.54
CA ILE A 206 14.26 2.38 22.26
C ILE A 206 15.39 1.47 21.76
N GLY A 207 16.50 2.08 21.35
CA GLY A 207 17.75 1.41 20.99
C GLY A 207 17.61 0.46 19.79
N ALA A 208 16.79 0.79 18.78
CA ALA A 208 16.63 -0.04 17.59
C ALA A 208 17.94 -0.10 16.78
N SER A 209 18.43 -1.30 16.54
CA SER A 209 19.73 -1.59 15.92
C SER A 209 19.68 -2.67 14.83
N GLY A 210 18.47 -3.01 14.36
CA GLY A 210 18.30 -3.90 13.21
C GLY A 210 18.90 -3.33 11.93
N HIS A 211 19.55 -4.20 11.13
CA HIS A 211 20.21 -3.85 9.87
C HIS A 211 21.15 -2.63 10.00
N ASN A 212 20.82 -1.49 9.39
CA ASN A 212 21.64 -0.28 9.40
C ASN A 212 21.24 0.73 10.48
N LEU A 213 20.21 0.45 11.30
CA LEU A 213 19.78 1.34 12.39
C LEU A 213 20.88 1.48 13.45
N ARG A 214 21.11 2.71 13.93
CA ARG A 214 22.23 3.05 14.84
C ARG A 214 21.75 3.34 16.26
N GLY A 215 21.05 2.39 16.87
CA GLY A 215 20.51 2.56 18.24
C GLY A 215 19.45 3.66 18.29
N VAL A 216 18.48 3.60 17.37
CA VAL A 216 17.46 4.63 17.19
C VAL A 216 16.47 4.62 18.35
N ASP A 217 16.34 5.78 19.00
CA ASP A 217 15.29 6.11 19.96
C ASP A 217 14.28 7.05 19.30
N VAL A 218 13.01 6.64 19.23
CA VAL A 218 11.96 7.46 18.59
C VAL A 218 10.59 7.22 19.21
N ALA A 219 9.78 8.28 19.29
CA ALA A 219 8.42 8.25 19.80
C ALA A 219 7.41 8.46 18.66
N PHE A 220 6.42 7.57 18.59
CA PHE A 220 5.25 7.66 17.73
C PHE A 220 4.06 8.19 18.53
N PRO A 221 3.50 9.36 18.19
CA PRO A 221 2.33 9.90 18.88
C PRO A 221 1.09 9.00 18.73
N VAL A 222 0.42 8.70 19.85
CA VAL A 222 -0.85 7.96 19.85
C VAL A 222 -1.98 8.89 19.40
N GLY A 223 -2.86 8.38 18.55
CA GLY A 223 -4.06 9.06 18.02
C GLY A 223 -3.80 9.99 16.85
N LEU A 224 -2.56 10.03 16.33
CA LEU A 224 -2.18 10.88 15.21
C LEU A 224 -1.98 10.08 13.91
N PHE A 225 -2.05 10.78 12.78
CA PHE A 225 -1.53 10.31 11.50
C PHE A 225 -0.03 10.65 11.42
N THR A 226 0.82 9.66 11.59
CA THR A 226 2.28 9.78 11.58
C THR A 226 2.85 9.23 10.29
N CYS A 227 3.66 10.02 9.57
CA CYS A 227 4.42 9.54 8.42
C CYS A 227 5.89 9.33 8.79
N VAL A 228 6.44 8.17 8.41
CA VAL A 228 7.87 7.86 8.45
C VAL A 228 8.43 8.08 7.06
N THR A 229 9.30 9.08 6.93
CA THR A 229 9.85 9.56 5.66
C THR A 229 11.35 9.35 5.60
N GLY A 230 11.97 9.72 4.47
CA GLY A 230 13.42 9.66 4.27
C GLY A 230 13.83 8.84 3.06
N VAL A 231 15.09 8.96 2.66
CA VAL A 231 15.60 8.38 1.40
C VAL A 231 15.55 6.84 1.37
N SER A 232 15.60 6.25 0.18
CA SER A 232 15.60 4.78 0.03
C SER A 232 16.83 4.18 0.73
N GLY A 233 16.63 3.09 1.47
CA GLY A 233 17.67 2.47 2.29
C GLY A 233 18.00 3.19 3.61
N SER A 234 17.27 4.23 4.02
CA SER A 234 17.53 4.94 5.30
C SER A 234 17.18 4.15 6.56
N GLY A 235 16.41 3.06 6.43
CA GLY A 235 16.00 2.19 7.54
C GLY A 235 14.50 2.27 7.91
N LYS A 236 13.65 2.93 7.11
CA LYS A 236 12.20 3.09 7.38
C LYS A 236 11.49 1.75 7.63
N SER A 237 11.55 0.82 6.68
CA SER A 237 10.90 -0.49 6.79
C SER A 237 11.48 -1.33 7.94
N THR A 238 12.78 -1.20 8.21
CA THR A 238 13.40 -1.89 9.36
C THR A 238 12.90 -1.34 10.70
N LEU A 239 12.73 -0.02 10.82
CA LEU A 239 12.19 0.61 12.02
C LEU A 239 10.70 0.26 12.21
N VAL A 240 9.90 0.38 11.16
CA VAL A 240 8.44 0.27 11.26
C VAL A 240 7.96 -1.17 11.13
N ASN A 241 8.34 -1.89 10.07
CA ASN A 241 7.83 -3.24 9.81
C ASN A 241 8.61 -4.29 10.62
N ASP A 242 9.95 -4.26 10.56
CA ASP A 242 10.76 -5.32 11.17
C ASP A 242 10.96 -5.16 12.67
N THR A 243 10.90 -3.93 13.20
CA THR A 243 11.04 -3.66 14.63
C THR A 243 9.67 -3.41 15.27
N LEU A 244 9.02 -2.28 14.94
CA LEU A 244 7.81 -1.82 15.62
C LEU A 244 6.63 -2.79 15.45
N TYR A 245 6.25 -3.10 14.21
CA TYR A 245 5.10 -3.97 13.92
C TYR A 245 5.29 -5.36 14.53
N LYS A 246 6.42 -6.02 14.24
CA LYS A 246 6.69 -7.38 14.75
C LYS A 246 6.68 -7.43 16.27
N ALA A 247 7.26 -6.43 16.95
CA ALA A 247 7.26 -6.42 18.41
C ALA A 247 5.85 -6.20 19.00
N VAL A 248 5.07 -5.25 18.45
CA VAL A 248 3.68 -5.02 18.90
C VAL A 248 2.82 -6.25 18.62
N ALA A 249 2.95 -6.88 17.44
CA ALA A 249 2.23 -8.09 17.08
C ALA A 249 2.63 -9.29 17.97
N HIS A 250 3.91 -9.42 18.30
CA HIS A 250 4.41 -10.43 19.22
C HIS A 250 3.79 -10.23 20.62
N THR A 251 3.72 -9.00 21.13
CA THR A 251 3.13 -8.70 22.45
C THR A 251 1.61 -8.87 22.49
N LEU A 252 0.89 -8.39 21.47
CA LEU A 252 -0.59 -8.42 21.44
C LEU A 252 -1.14 -9.77 21.00
N TYR A 253 -0.52 -10.42 20.01
CA TYR A 253 -1.05 -11.64 19.37
C TYR A 253 -0.23 -12.89 19.61
N ARG A 254 0.96 -12.77 20.22
CA ARG A 254 1.95 -13.87 20.30
C ARG A 254 2.33 -14.40 18.91
N ALA A 255 2.46 -13.47 17.95
CA ALA A 255 2.96 -13.79 16.63
C ALA A 255 4.34 -14.45 16.71
N HIS A 256 4.65 -15.34 15.77
CA HIS A 256 5.91 -16.10 15.76
C HIS A 256 7.09 -15.31 15.19
N ASP A 257 6.83 -14.26 14.42
CA ASP A 257 7.89 -13.47 13.80
C ASP A 257 8.69 -12.71 14.86
N GLU A 258 10.00 -12.92 14.86
CA GLU A 258 10.90 -12.22 15.78
C GLU A 258 11.14 -10.78 15.32
N PRO A 259 10.98 -9.79 16.21
CA PRO A 259 11.33 -8.42 15.90
C PRO A 259 12.85 -8.25 15.74
N SER A 260 13.25 -7.32 14.87
CA SER A 260 14.64 -6.89 14.73
C SER A 260 15.21 -6.38 16.06
N ALA A 261 16.54 -6.39 16.18
CA ALA A 261 17.24 -5.99 17.39
C ALA A 261 16.83 -4.60 17.88
N HIS A 262 16.36 -4.53 19.13
CA HIS A 262 15.98 -3.30 19.84
C HIS A 262 16.11 -3.54 21.35
N SER A 263 16.17 -2.46 22.13
CA SER A 263 16.31 -2.55 23.59
C SER A 263 14.95 -2.68 24.29
N ALA A 264 13.98 -1.85 23.93
CA ALA A 264 12.63 -1.90 24.48
C ALA A 264 11.62 -1.21 23.56
N ILE A 265 10.34 -1.60 23.69
CA ILE A 265 9.20 -0.86 23.13
C ILE A 265 8.22 -0.58 24.26
N GLU A 266 7.90 0.69 24.47
CA GLU A 266 7.03 1.20 25.54
C GLU A 266 5.76 1.83 24.96
N GLY A 267 4.64 1.81 25.68
CA GLY A 267 3.37 2.38 25.22
C GLY A 267 2.51 1.44 24.37
N ILE A 268 2.82 0.14 24.35
CA ILE A 268 2.00 -0.88 23.68
C ILE A 268 0.61 -0.97 24.34
N GLU A 269 0.51 -0.65 25.63
CA GLU A 269 -0.73 -0.65 26.41
C GLU A 269 -1.81 0.30 25.88
N TYR A 270 -1.47 1.29 25.06
CA TYR A 270 -2.47 2.15 24.41
C TYR A 270 -3.29 1.40 23.36
N PHE A 271 -2.76 0.28 22.84
CA PHE A 271 -3.34 -0.48 21.74
C PHE A 271 -3.94 -1.82 22.19
N ASP A 272 -5.06 -2.20 21.58
CA ASP A 272 -5.60 -3.56 21.67
C ASP A 272 -5.37 -4.38 20.40
N LYS A 273 -5.05 -3.69 19.30
CA LYS A 273 -4.89 -4.28 17.98
C LYS A 273 -3.79 -3.56 17.19
N VAL A 274 -3.01 -4.32 16.43
CA VAL A 274 -2.12 -3.81 15.38
C VAL A 274 -2.47 -4.46 14.04
N ILE A 275 -2.52 -3.66 12.99
CA ILE A 275 -2.84 -4.09 11.64
C ILE A 275 -1.74 -3.59 10.74
N ASN A 276 -1.09 -4.51 10.01
CA ASN A 276 -0.20 -4.16 8.92
C ASN A 276 -0.93 -4.32 7.58
N VAL A 277 -0.90 -3.26 6.76
CA VAL A 277 -1.49 -3.22 5.43
C VAL A 277 -0.36 -2.99 4.42
N ASP A 278 0.28 -4.09 4.04
CA ASP A 278 1.39 -4.13 3.09
C ASP A 278 0.91 -4.41 1.65
N GLN A 279 1.84 -4.27 0.70
CA GLN A 279 1.59 -4.52 -0.73
C GLN A 279 1.58 -6.01 -1.11
N SER A 280 1.72 -6.93 -0.14
CA SER A 280 1.68 -8.35 -0.43
C SER A 280 0.33 -8.75 -1.05
N PRO A 281 0.29 -9.69 -2.03
CA PRO A 281 -0.96 -10.11 -2.63
C PRO A 281 -1.95 -10.63 -1.59
N ILE A 282 -3.25 -10.30 -1.71
CA ILE A 282 -4.30 -10.84 -0.82
C ILE A 282 -4.46 -12.36 -0.93
N GLY A 283 -3.89 -12.96 -1.97
CA GLY A 283 -3.79 -14.40 -2.14
C GLY A 283 -2.92 -14.75 -3.34
N ARG A 284 -2.33 -15.95 -3.31
CA ARG A 284 -1.45 -16.47 -4.38
C ARG A 284 -2.16 -17.40 -5.35
N THR A 285 -3.48 -17.56 -5.21
CA THR A 285 -4.28 -18.47 -6.04
C THR A 285 -5.50 -17.76 -6.62
N PRO A 286 -6.05 -18.24 -7.76
CA PRO A 286 -7.28 -17.72 -8.35
C PRO A 286 -8.54 -17.85 -7.47
N ARG A 287 -8.47 -18.68 -6.41
CA ARG A 287 -9.54 -18.86 -5.42
C ARG A 287 -9.70 -17.65 -4.52
N SER A 288 -8.62 -16.92 -4.26
CA SER A 288 -8.68 -15.65 -3.54
C SER A 288 -9.17 -14.55 -4.49
N ASN A 289 -10.12 -13.75 -4.01
CA ASN A 289 -10.71 -12.62 -4.71
C ASN A 289 -11.27 -11.60 -3.71
N PRO A 290 -11.64 -10.38 -4.12
CA PRO A 290 -12.19 -9.37 -3.22
C PRO A 290 -13.38 -9.86 -2.39
N ALA A 291 -14.30 -10.63 -2.99
CA ALA A 291 -15.47 -11.13 -2.28
C ALA A 291 -15.13 -12.12 -1.15
N THR A 292 -14.18 -13.04 -1.39
CA THR A 292 -13.72 -13.99 -0.38
C THR A 292 -12.93 -13.30 0.73
N TYR A 293 -12.04 -12.37 0.38
CA TYR A 293 -11.15 -11.71 1.34
C TYR A 293 -11.89 -10.78 2.30
N THR A 294 -12.82 -9.97 1.78
CA THR A 294 -13.68 -9.08 2.60
C THR A 294 -14.78 -9.84 3.37
N GLY A 295 -14.91 -11.15 3.15
CA GLY A 295 -15.99 -11.96 3.69
C GLY A 295 -17.37 -11.59 3.16
N LEU A 296 -17.46 -10.97 1.97
CA LEU A 296 -18.70 -10.73 1.23
C LEU A 296 -19.29 -12.03 0.67
N PHE A 297 -18.44 -13.00 0.34
CA PHE A 297 -18.87 -14.21 -0.34
C PHE A 297 -19.78 -15.11 0.52
N THR A 298 -19.61 -15.09 1.85
CA THR A 298 -20.47 -15.86 2.76
C THR A 298 -21.93 -15.40 2.74
N PRO A 299 -22.27 -14.12 3.02
CA PRO A 299 -23.66 -13.68 2.97
C PRO A 299 -24.27 -13.79 1.56
N ILE A 300 -23.47 -13.65 0.49
CA ILE A 300 -23.94 -13.90 -0.88
C ILE A 300 -24.36 -15.37 -1.06
N ARG A 301 -23.57 -16.33 -0.58
CA ARG A 301 -23.91 -17.77 -0.67
C ARG A 301 -25.12 -18.14 0.18
N GLU A 302 -25.24 -17.55 1.36
CA GLU A 302 -26.42 -17.72 2.22
C GLU A 302 -27.68 -17.23 1.50
N LEU A 303 -27.63 -16.03 0.92
CA LEU A 303 -28.74 -15.48 0.13
C LEU A 303 -29.12 -16.37 -1.06
N MET A 304 -28.14 -16.91 -1.80
CA MET A 304 -28.41 -17.82 -2.92
C MET A 304 -29.08 -19.13 -2.47
N ALA A 305 -28.76 -19.63 -1.28
CA ALA A 305 -29.39 -20.82 -0.71
C ALA A 305 -30.83 -20.57 -0.25
N GLU A 306 -31.23 -19.30 -0.05
CA GLU A 306 -32.60 -18.94 0.32
C GLU A 306 -33.54 -18.77 -0.87
N VAL A 307 -33.03 -18.75 -2.10
CA VAL A 307 -33.83 -18.66 -3.33
C VAL A 307 -34.77 -19.88 -3.44
N PRO A 308 -36.05 -19.74 -3.87
CA PRO A 308 -37.00 -20.85 -3.95
C PRO A 308 -36.47 -22.08 -4.70
N THR A 309 -35.87 -21.88 -5.87
CA THR A 309 -35.28 -22.98 -6.66
C THR A 309 -34.13 -23.69 -5.95
N ALA A 310 -33.37 -22.99 -5.10
CA ALA A 310 -32.32 -23.60 -4.29
C ALA A 310 -32.92 -24.43 -3.15
N ARG A 311 -33.94 -23.90 -2.47
CA ARG A 311 -34.65 -24.59 -1.38
C ARG A 311 -35.36 -25.85 -1.86
N GLU A 312 -36.04 -25.79 -3.00
CA GLU A 312 -36.71 -26.94 -3.63
C GLU A 312 -35.72 -28.07 -3.97
N ARG A 313 -34.50 -27.71 -4.38
CA ARG A 313 -33.43 -28.67 -4.71
C ARG A 313 -32.58 -29.09 -3.51
N GLY A 314 -32.90 -28.60 -2.30
CA GLY A 314 -32.13 -28.89 -1.08
C GLY A 314 -30.71 -28.32 -1.08
N TYR A 315 -30.45 -27.25 -1.83
CA TYR A 315 -29.13 -26.64 -1.92
C TYR A 315 -28.84 -25.73 -0.73
N GLY A 316 -27.83 -26.09 0.07
CA GLY A 316 -27.29 -25.21 1.11
C GLY A 316 -26.20 -24.25 0.59
N PRO A 317 -25.68 -23.36 1.45
CA PRO A 317 -24.63 -22.39 1.09
C PRO A 317 -23.33 -23.01 0.56
N GLY A 318 -23.07 -24.28 0.88
CA GLY A 318 -21.95 -25.05 0.36
C GLY A 318 -22.03 -25.29 -1.15
N ARG A 319 -23.24 -25.45 -1.71
CA ARG A 319 -23.44 -25.63 -3.17
C ARG A 319 -22.93 -24.42 -3.96
N PHE A 320 -23.05 -23.22 -3.40
CA PHE A 320 -22.63 -21.97 -4.04
C PHE A 320 -21.18 -21.59 -3.73
N SER A 321 -20.41 -22.45 -3.08
CA SER A 321 -18.98 -22.24 -2.85
C SER A 321 -18.16 -22.95 -3.92
N PHE A 322 -17.31 -22.21 -4.64
CA PHE A 322 -16.36 -22.80 -5.59
C PHE A 322 -15.19 -23.52 -4.89
N ASN A 323 -15.02 -23.35 -3.57
CA ASN A 323 -13.94 -23.97 -2.80
C ASN A 323 -14.25 -25.39 -2.31
N VAL A 324 -15.48 -25.87 -2.45
CA VAL A 324 -15.92 -27.18 -1.94
C VAL A 324 -16.59 -27.99 -3.04
N ALA A 325 -16.43 -29.31 -2.98
CA ALA A 325 -17.06 -30.23 -3.91
C ALA A 325 -18.59 -30.14 -3.84
N GLY A 326 -19.25 -30.39 -4.98
CA GLY A 326 -20.71 -30.45 -5.09
C GLY A 326 -21.27 -29.50 -6.14
N GLY A 327 -21.07 -28.18 -5.99
CA GLY A 327 -21.57 -27.19 -6.96
C GLY A 327 -20.51 -26.57 -7.87
N ARG A 328 -19.23 -26.67 -7.49
CA ARG A 328 -18.11 -26.21 -8.30
C ARG A 328 -17.95 -27.01 -9.59
N CYS A 329 -17.18 -26.47 -10.54
CA CYS A 329 -16.70 -27.24 -11.67
C CYS A 329 -15.57 -28.18 -11.21
N GLU A 330 -15.75 -29.50 -11.35
CA GLU A 330 -14.73 -30.46 -10.92
C GLU A 330 -13.53 -30.52 -11.86
N ALA A 331 -13.67 -30.13 -13.14
CA ALA A 331 -12.55 -30.15 -14.09
C ALA A 331 -11.42 -29.19 -13.74
N CYS A 332 -11.76 -28.03 -13.17
CA CYS A 332 -10.78 -27.04 -12.67
C CYS A 332 -10.82 -26.91 -11.15
N GLU A 333 -11.49 -27.83 -10.44
CA GLU A 333 -11.72 -27.78 -9.00
C GLU A 333 -12.21 -26.43 -8.45
N GLY A 334 -12.97 -25.69 -9.25
CA GLY A 334 -13.50 -24.37 -8.90
C GLY A 334 -12.58 -23.16 -9.17
N ASP A 335 -11.36 -23.36 -9.70
CA ASP A 335 -10.45 -22.24 -10.02
C ASP A 335 -10.94 -21.40 -11.20
N GLY A 336 -11.68 -22.03 -12.13
CA GLY A 336 -12.14 -21.44 -13.39
C GLY A 336 -11.05 -21.31 -14.44
N MET A 337 -9.79 -21.52 -14.06
CA MET A 337 -8.62 -21.47 -14.91
C MET A 337 -7.81 -22.76 -14.75
N VAL A 338 -7.01 -23.10 -15.75
CA VAL A 338 -6.02 -24.17 -15.70
C VAL A 338 -4.64 -23.53 -15.87
N LYS A 339 -3.68 -23.92 -15.03
CA LYS A 339 -2.31 -23.45 -15.10
C LYS A 339 -1.55 -24.23 -16.18
N VAL A 340 -0.97 -23.52 -17.14
CA VAL A 340 -0.09 -24.07 -18.18
C VAL A 340 1.34 -23.70 -17.82
N GLU A 341 2.16 -24.71 -17.53
CA GLU A 341 3.56 -24.52 -17.18
C GLU A 341 4.40 -24.23 -18.43
N MET A 342 5.16 -23.15 -18.38
CA MET A 342 6.00 -22.70 -19.48
C MET A 342 7.47 -22.80 -19.06
N HIS A 343 8.33 -23.35 -19.92
CA HIS A 343 9.70 -23.70 -19.53
C HIS A 343 10.62 -22.48 -19.36
N PHE A 344 10.37 -21.41 -20.13
CA PHE A 344 11.23 -20.22 -20.19
C PHE A 344 10.45 -18.90 -20.04
N LEU A 345 9.13 -18.99 -19.97
CA LEU A 345 8.23 -17.86 -19.79
C LEU A 345 7.46 -18.05 -18.48
N PRO A 346 6.94 -16.97 -17.87
CA PRO A 346 6.03 -17.11 -16.74
C PRO A 346 4.86 -18.02 -17.07
N ASP A 347 4.43 -18.82 -16.09
CA ASP A 347 3.28 -19.70 -16.23
C ASP A 347 2.03 -18.92 -16.64
N VAL A 348 1.23 -19.52 -17.53
CA VAL A 348 0.04 -18.86 -18.08
C VAL A 348 -1.21 -19.55 -17.54
N TYR A 349 -2.20 -18.76 -17.15
CA TYR A 349 -3.51 -19.27 -16.76
C TYR A 349 -4.47 -19.16 -17.94
N VAL A 350 -5.03 -20.28 -18.36
CA VAL A 350 -6.05 -20.32 -19.43
C VAL A 350 -7.43 -20.62 -18.84
N PRO A 351 -8.51 -20.04 -19.38
CA PRO A 351 -9.87 -20.39 -18.96
C PRO A 351 -10.13 -21.89 -19.07
N CYS A 352 -10.81 -22.46 -18.09
CA CYS A 352 -11.19 -23.88 -18.11
C CYS A 352 -12.17 -24.15 -19.26
N ASP A 353 -11.87 -25.13 -20.10
CA ASP A 353 -12.71 -25.48 -21.26
C ASP A 353 -14.11 -26.01 -20.89
N VAL A 354 -14.28 -26.54 -19.67
CA VAL A 354 -15.54 -27.13 -19.22
C VAL A 354 -16.52 -26.08 -18.70
N CYS A 355 -16.06 -25.18 -17.82
CA CYS A 355 -16.93 -24.15 -17.24
C CYS A 355 -16.78 -22.78 -17.91
N ALA A 356 -15.84 -22.62 -18.85
CA ALA A 356 -15.49 -21.36 -19.50
C ALA A 356 -15.26 -20.22 -18.50
N GLY A 357 -14.50 -20.50 -17.42
CA GLY A 357 -14.21 -19.52 -16.37
C GLY A 357 -15.28 -19.34 -15.30
N LYS A 358 -16.48 -19.95 -15.45
CA LYS A 358 -17.61 -19.73 -14.53
C LYS A 358 -17.44 -20.37 -13.15
N ARG A 359 -16.47 -21.28 -12.97
CA ARG A 359 -16.14 -21.97 -11.69
C ARG A 359 -17.19 -22.95 -11.14
N TYR A 360 -18.39 -23.01 -11.71
CA TYR A 360 -19.50 -23.85 -11.24
C TYR A 360 -19.99 -24.82 -12.31
N ASN A 361 -20.66 -25.89 -11.88
CA ASN A 361 -21.40 -26.80 -12.77
C ASN A 361 -22.72 -26.17 -13.23
N ARG A 362 -23.30 -26.75 -14.29
CA ARG A 362 -24.49 -26.22 -14.96
C ARG A 362 -25.69 -26.13 -14.00
N GLU A 363 -25.90 -27.15 -13.18
CA GLU A 363 -27.06 -27.26 -12.28
C GLU A 363 -27.05 -26.17 -11.20
N THR A 364 -25.86 -25.75 -10.75
CA THR A 364 -25.70 -24.67 -9.78
C THR A 364 -25.99 -23.31 -10.41
N LEU A 365 -25.66 -23.13 -11.69
CA LEU A 365 -25.88 -21.88 -12.43
C LEU A 365 -27.34 -21.64 -12.84
N GLU A 366 -28.21 -22.63 -12.66
CA GLU A 366 -29.66 -22.48 -12.89
C GLU A 366 -30.38 -21.73 -11.77
N VAL A 367 -29.77 -21.61 -10.58
CA VAL A 367 -30.35 -20.84 -9.47
C VAL A 367 -30.08 -19.35 -9.70
N LEU A 368 -31.15 -18.55 -9.75
CA LEU A 368 -31.10 -17.13 -10.06
C LEU A 368 -31.62 -16.29 -8.88
N TYR A 369 -30.84 -15.32 -8.44
CA TYR A 369 -31.30 -14.23 -7.58
C TYR A 369 -31.43 -12.96 -8.42
N LYS A 370 -32.62 -12.35 -8.46
CA LYS A 370 -32.94 -11.19 -9.32
C LYS A 370 -32.46 -11.37 -10.77
N GLY A 371 -32.65 -12.57 -11.33
CA GLY A 371 -32.28 -12.89 -12.72
C GLY A 371 -30.79 -13.14 -12.98
N LYS A 372 -29.93 -13.18 -11.94
CA LYS A 372 -28.50 -13.51 -12.07
C LYS A 372 -28.12 -14.74 -11.26
N ASN A 373 -27.29 -15.61 -11.82
CA ASN A 373 -26.68 -16.72 -11.08
C ASN A 373 -25.43 -16.28 -10.30
N ILE A 374 -24.89 -17.18 -9.48
CA ILE A 374 -23.73 -16.88 -8.63
C ILE A 374 -22.48 -16.44 -9.41
N ALA A 375 -22.22 -17.02 -10.59
CA ALA A 375 -21.08 -16.62 -11.41
C ALA A 375 -21.26 -15.20 -11.96
N GLN A 376 -22.46 -14.88 -12.46
CA GLN A 376 -22.80 -13.55 -12.95
C GLN A 376 -22.79 -12.49 -11.84
N ILE A 377 -23.15 -12.86 -10.60
CA ILE A 377 -23.02 -11.98 -9.43
C ILE A 377 -21.55 -11.67 -9.15
N LEU A 378 -20.67 -12.67 -9.22
CA LEU A 378 -19.23 -12.49 -9.02
C LEU A 378 -18.57 -11.69 -10.16
N GLU A 379 -19.19 -11.60 -11.33
CA GLU A 379 -18.73 -10.77 -12.45
C GLU A 379 -19.13 -9.28 -12.32
N LEU A 380 -20.03 -8.94 -11.38
CA LEU A 380 -20.40 -7.55 -11.14
C LEU A 380 -19.20 -6.75 -10.60
N THR A 381 -19.09 -5.50 -11.04
CA THR A 381 -18.21 -4.52 -10.38
C THR A 381 -18.73 -4.23 -8.97
N VAL A 382 -17.87 -3.72 -8.09
CA VAL A 382 -18.28 -3.31 -6.73
C VAL A 382 -19.44 -2.31 -6.78
N GLU A 383 -19.38 -1.33 -7.68
CA GLU A 383 -20.45 -0.34 -7.89
C GLU A 383 -21.77 -1.00 -8.31
N ALA A 384 -21.74 -1.85 -9.34
CA ALA A 384 -22.95 -2.54 -9.81
C ALA A 384 -23.50 -3.51 -8.75
N ALA A 385 -22.62 -4.16 -7.98
CA ALA A 385 -23.01 -5.02 -6.88
C ALA A 385 -23.65 -4.22 -5.74
N HIS A 386 -23.14 -3.03 -5.42
CA HIS A 386 -23.68 -2.16 -4.37
C HIS A 386 -25.13 -1.79 -4.69
N GLU A 387 -25.40 -1.37 -5.92
CA GLU A 387 -26.76 -1.09 -6.39
C GLU A 387 -27.64 -2.36 -6.37
N PHE A 388 -27.12 -3.49 -6.87
CA PHE A 388 -27.85 -4.76 -6.93
C PHE A 388 -28.27 -5.30 -5.55
N PHE A 389 -27.40 -5.15 -4.55
CA PHE A 389 -27.59 -5.60 -3.17
C PHE A 389 -28.07 -4.51 -2.20
N LYS A 390 -28.52 -3.34 -2.70
CA LYS A 390 -29.03 -2.23 -1.87
C LYS A 390 -30.10 -2.64 -0.84
N ALA A 391 -30.88 -3.68 -1.13
CA ALA A 391 -31.91 -4.22 -0.24
C ALA A 391 -31.40 -5.22 0.82
N VAL A 392 -30.11 -5.54 0.84
CA VAL A 392 -29.47 -6.51 1.75
C VAL A 392 -28.40 -5.80 2.59
N PRO A 393 -28.74 -5.25 3.77
CA PRO A 393 -27.86 -4.35 4.51
C PRO A 393 -26.50 -4.93 4.90
N THR A 394 -26.41 -6.24 5.14
CA THR A 394 -25.15 -6.91 5.51
C THR A 394 -24.15 -6.96 4.36
N ILE A 395 -24.63 -7.10 3.13
CA ILE A 395 -23.81 -7.10 1.91
C ILE A 395 -23.52 -5.65 1.50
N GLU A 396 -24.54 -4.79 1.50
CA GLU A 396 -24.44 -3.39 1.11
C GLU A 396 -23.36 -2.64 1.89
N ARG A 397 -23.31 -2.76 3.23
CA ARG A 397 -22.30 -2.10 4.06
C ARG A 397 -20.87 -2.49 3.69
N LYS A 398 -20.64 -3.78 3.38
CA LYS A 398 -19.31 -4.28 2.98
C LYS A 398 -18.92 -3.86 1.57
N LEU A 399 -19.90 -3.67 0.68
CA LEU A 399 -19.65 -3.10 -0.65
C LEU A 399 -19.37 -1.61 -0.56
N HIS A 400 -20.03 -0.90 0.36
CA HIS A 400 -19.78 0.52 0.61
C HIS A 400 -18.33 0.77 1.06
N THR A 401 -17.76 -0.06 1.95
CA THR A 401 -16.36 0.11 2.35
C THR A 401 -15.36 -0.12 1.19
N LEU A 402 -15.71 -0.93 0.20
CA LEU A 402 -14.91 -1.07 -1.03
C LEU A 402 -15.04 0.17 -1.94
N LEU A 403 -16.20 0.82 -1.96
CA LEU A 403 -16.39 2.09 -2.68
C LEU A 403 -15.60 3.22 -2.03
N ASP A 404 -15.61 3.31 -0.70
CA ASP A 404 -14.90 4.36 0.06
C ASP A 404 -13.40 4.36 -0.21
N VAL A 405 -12.81 3.18 -0.42
CA VAL A 405 -11.38 3.03 -0.77
C VAL A 405 -11.11 3.14 -2.28
N GLY A 406 -12.10 3.51 -3.09
CA GLY A 406 -11.92 3.75 -4.53
C GLY A 406 -11.90 2.51 -5.41
N LEU A 407 -12.41 1.36 -4.93
CA LEU A 407 -12.43 0.10 -5.69
C LEU A 407 -13.75 -0.15 -6.43
N SER A 408 -14.43 0.91 -6.88
CA SER A 408 -15.74 0.81 -7.54
C SER A 408 -15.75 -0.08 -8.80
N TYR A 409 -14.61 -0.14 -9.49
CA TYR A 409 -14.47 -0.72 -10.82
C TYR A 409 -14.04 -2.20 -10.83
N ILE A 410 -13.49 -2.72 -9.72
CA ILE A 410 -13.03 -4.11 -9.67
C ILE A 410 -14.22 -5.07 -9.61
N ARG A 411 -14.07 -6.28 -10.15
CA ARG A 411 -15.11 -7.31 -10.07
C ARG A 411 -15.01 -8.09 -8.76
N LEU A 412 -16.14 -8.47 -8.18
CA LEU A 412 -16.19 -9.23 -6.91
C LEU A 412 -15.38 -10.54 -6.94
N GLY A 413 -15.44 -11.25 -8.08
CA GLY A 413 -14.75 -12.51 -8.33
C GLY A 413 -13.40 -12.38 -9.03
N GLN A 414 -12.88 -11.16 -9.23
CA GLN A 414 -11.58 -10.93 -9.87
C GLN A 414 -10.47 -11.67 -9.11
N ALA A 415 -9.65 -12.44 -9.81
CA ALA A 415 -8.61 -13.23 -9.18
C ALA A 415 -7.60 -12.33 -8.45
N ALA A 416 -7.20 -12.72 -7.24
CA ALA A 416 -6.22 -11.99 -6.45
C ALA A 416 -4.87 -11.85 -7.17
N THR A 417 -4.52 -12.81 -8.01
CA THR A 417 -3.29 -12.81 -8.83
C THR A 417 -3.28 -11.77 -9.94
N THR A 418 -4.45 -11.19 -10.26
CA THR A 418 -4.60 -10.16 -11.29
C THR A 418 -4.89 -8.78 -10.68
N LEU A 419 -4.80 -8.64 -9.36
CA LEU A 419 -4.90 -7.33 -8.70
C LEU A 419 -3.53 -6.69 -8.67
N SER A 420 -3.48 -5.36 -8.85
CA SER A 420 -2.28 -4.58 -8.55
C SER A 420 -1.97 -4.59 -7.06
N GLY A 421 -0.73 -4.23 -6.68
CA GLY A 421 -0.35 -4.06 -5.28
C GLY A 421 -1.25 -3.07 -4.54
N GLY A 422 -1.51 -1.91 -5.14
CA GLY A 422 -2.41 -0.89 -4.59
C GLY A 422 -3.87 -1.35 -4.50
N GLU A 423 -4.37 -2.14 -5.45
CA GLU A 423 -5.71 -2.75 -5.33
C GLU A 423 -5.79 -3.76 -4.17
N ALA A 424 -4.78 -4.63 -4.07
CA ALA A 424 -4.70 -5.62 -2.99
C ALA A 424 -4.68 -4.94 -1.61
N GLN A 425 -3.90 -3.88 -1.47
CA GLN A 425 -3.80 -3.10 -0.24
C GLN A 425 -5.14 -2.42 0.12
N ARG A 426 -5.82 -1.81 -0.85
CA ARG A 426 -7.14 -1.21 -0.65
C ARG A 426 -8.21 -2.25 -0.27
N VAL A 427 -8.15 -3.47 -0.81
CA VAL A 427 -9.03 -4.58 -0.39
C VAL A 427 -8.77 -4.95 1.09
N LYS A 428 -7.51 -4.97 1.53
CA LYS A 428 -7.16 -5.20 2.96
C LYS A 428 -7.71 -4.09 3.84
N LEU A 429 -7.55 -2.83 3.43
CA LEU A 429 -8.08 -1.67 4.15
C LEU A 429 -9.61 -1.73 4.26
N ALA A 430 -10.32 -2.05 3.18
CA ALA A 430 -11.77 -2.20 3.17
C ALA A 430 -12.28 -3.28 4.14
N LEU A 431 -11.55 -4.38 4.29
CA LEU A 431 -11.87 -5.41 5.29
C LEU A 431 -11.76 -4.85 6.71
N GLU A 432 -10.74 -4.05 7.00
CA GLU A 432 -10.56 -3.49 8.34
C GLU A 432 -11.56 -2.38 8.66
N LEU A 433 -11.92 -1.55 7.69
CA LEU A 433 -13.01 -0.55 7.82
C LEU A 433 -14.37 -1.21 8.09
N SER A 434 -14.58 -2.44 7.63
CA SER A 434 -15.82 -3.18 7.88
C SER A 434 -15.95 -3.70 9.32
N LYS A 435 -14.85 -3.69 10.10
CA LYS A 435 -14.83 -4.19 11.48
C LYS A 435 -15.20 -3.06 12.44
N ARG A 436 -15.71 -3.43 13.61
CA ARG A 436 -16.03 -2.46 14.66
C ARG A 436 -14.75 -1.86 15.22
N ASP A 437 -14.69 -0.54 15.21
CA ASP A 437 -13.57 0.23 15.73
C ASP A 437 -13.58 0.27 17.27
N THR A 438 -12.38 0.21 17.85
CA THR A 438 -12.12 0.34 19.29
C THR A 438 -11.56 1.72 19.66
N GLY A 439 -11.11 2.50 18.67
CA GLY A 439 -10.34 3.74 18.85
C GLY A 439 -8.97 3.49 19.48
N ARG A 440 -8.51 2.23 19.49
CA ARG A 440 -7.25 1.77 20.11
C ARG A 440 -6.49 0.81 19.20
N THR A 441 -6.65 0.99 17.89
CA THR A 441 -5.95 0.20 16.88
C THR A 441 -4.76 0.98 16.33
N LEU A 442 -3.62 0.30 16.18
CA LEU A 442 -2.45 0.79 15.45
C LEU A 442 -2.51 0.27 14.01
N TYR A 443 -2.69 1.17 13.05
CA TYR A 443 -2.60 0.86 11.62
C TYR A 443 -1.20 1.19 11.12
N ILE A 444 -0.54 0.23 10.48
CA ILE A 444 0.74 0.40 9.81
C ILE A 444 0.53 0.17 8.32
N LEU A 445 0.89 1.15 7.50
CA LEU A 445 0.76 1.09 6.04
C LEU A 445 2.11 1.34 5.40
N ASP A 446 2.50 0.46 4.48
CA ASP A 446 3.75 0.57 3.72
C ASP A 446 3.46 1.08 2.31
N GLU A 447 3.91 2.30 2.02
CA GLU A 447 3.77 3.01 0.74
C GLU A 447 2.38 2.86 0.09
N PRO A 448 1.30 3.25 0.79
CA PRO A 448 -0.07 3.00 0.35
C PRO A 448 -0.50 3.79 -0.89
N THR A 449 0.32 4.73 -1.37
CA THR A 449 0.08 5.47 -2.61
C THR A 449 0.75 4.86 -3.84
N THR A 450 1.45 3.74 -3.69
CA THR A 450 2.04 3.01 -4.82
C THR A 450 0.96 2.65 -5.85
N GLY A 451 1.14 3.09 -7.09
CA GLY A 451 0.18 2.93 -8.18
C GLY A 451 -1.15 3.65 -8.03
N LEU A 452 -1.19 4.74 -7.26
CA LEU A 452 -2.38 5.58 -7.13
C LEU A 452 -2.20 6.92 -7.85
N HIS A 453 -3.21 7.26 -8.65
CA HIS A 453 -3.35 8.59 -9.21
C HIS A 453 -3.72 9.60 -8.11
N PHE A 454 -3.43 10.90 -8.29
CA PHE A 454 -3.69 11.98 -7.31
C PHE A 454 -5.12 11.95 -6.72
N ALA A 455 -6.12 11.68 -7.56
CA ALA A 455 -7.52 11.59 -7.13
C ALA A 455 -7.79 10.40 -6.18
N ASP A 456 -7.10 9.27 -6.39
CA ASP A 456 -7.22 8.10 -5.52
C ASP A 456 -6.46 8.30 -4.21
N ILE A 457 -5.35 9.05 -4.24
CA ILE A 457 -4.63 9.47 -3.02
C ILE A 457 -5.54 10.33 -2.15
N ASP A 458 -6.29 11.28 -2.72
CA ASP A 458 -7.24 12.10 -1.97
C ASP A 458 -8.34 11.25 -1.29
N LEU A 459 -8.88 10.25 -2.00
CA LEU A 459 -9.85 9.31 -1.43
C LEU A 459 -9.25 8.48 -0.29
N LEU A 460 -8.05 7.93 -0.49
CA LEU A 460 -7.33 7.18 0.54
C LEU A 460 -7.08 8.03 1.78
N LEU A 461 -6.62 9.28 1.61
CA LEU A 461 -6.36 10.19 2.73
C LEU A 461 -7.62 10.50 3.53
N LYS A 462 -8.78 10.66 2.88
CA LYS A 462 -10.07 10.83 3.57
C LYS A 462 -10.38 9.64 4.47
N VAL A 463 -10.19 8.42 3.97
CA VAL A 463 -10.39 7.19 4.74
C VAL A 463 -9.42 7.09 5.91
N LEU A 464 -8.14 7.39 5.71
CA LEU A 464 -7.14 7.34 6.78
C LEU A 464 -7.42 8.41 7.85
N HIS A 465 -7.79 9.62 7.44
CA HIS A 465 -8.20 10.67 8.38
C HIS A 465 -9.43 10.26 9.20
N GLN A 466 -10.43 9.62 8.59
CA GLN A 466 -11.59 9.09 9.33
C GLN A 466 -11.20 8.04 10.36
N LEU A 467 -10.27 7.13 10.03
CA LEU A 467 -9.74 6.14 10.97
C LEU A 467 -9.02 6.79 12.15
N ARG A 468 -8.21 7.81 11.89
CA ARG A 468 -7.54 8.60 12.95
C ARG A 468 -8.57 9.32 13.81
N ASP A 469 -9.55 9.99 13.20
CA ASP A 469 -10.55 10.80 13.91
C ASP A 469 -11.46 9.92 14.79
N ALA A 470 -11.58 8.62 14.50
CA ALA A 470 -12.21 7.63 15.36
C ALA A 470 -11.37 7.23 16.60
N GLY A 471 -10.16 7.77 16.74
CA GLY A 471 -9.24 7.58 17.87
C GLY A 471 -8.04 6.69 17.58
N ASN A 472 -7.95 6.09 16.40
CA ASN A 472 -6.85 5.18 16.07
C ASN A 472 -5.54 5.92 15.79
N THR A 473 -4.45 5.16 15.84
CA THR A 473 -3.13 5.65 15.45
C THR A 473 -2.77 5.08 14.09
N ILE A 474 -2.27 5.94 13.21
CA ILE A 474 -1.88 5.55 11.85
C ILE A 474 -0.40 5.87 11.68
N VAL A 475 0.38 4.87 11.28
CA VAL A 475 1.79 5.01 10.93
C VAL A 475 1.93 4.61 9.47
N VAL A 476 2.37 5.55 8.64
CA VAL A 476 2.52 5.34 7.21
C VAL A 476 3.99 5.51 6.82
N ILE A 477 4.55 4.56 6.09
CA ILE A 477 5.82 4.75 5.39
C ILE A 477 5.50 5.36 4.03
N GLU A 478 6.01 6.56 3.76
CA GLU A 478 5.70 7.23 2.49
C GLU A 478 6.86 8.07 1.96
N HIS A 479 6.81 8.23 0.64
CA HIS A 479 7.66 9.12 -0.15
C HIS A 479 6.85 10.19 -0.87
N ASN A 480 5.54 9.96 -1.07
CA ASN A 480 4.66 10.88 -1.75
C ASN A 480 4.40 12.14 -0.89
N LEU A 481 4.78 13.30 -1.43
CA LEU A 481 4.69 14.56 -0.71
C LEU A 481 3.25 15.00 -0.43
N ASP A 482 2.26 14.55 -1.23
CA ASP A 482 0.85 14.84 -0.99
C ASP A 482 0.32 14.16 0.28
N VAL A 483 0.84 12.99 0.63
CA VAL A 483 0.52 12.33 1.90
C VAL A 483 1.31 12.95 3.06
N ILE A 484 2.60 13.20 2.83
CA ILE A 484 3.49 13.74 3.87
C ILE A 484 3.01 15.10 4.35
N LYS A 485 2.55 15.98 3.45
CA LYS A 485 2.06 17.32 3.83
C LYS A 485 0.76 17.29 4.65
N THR A 486 -0.05 16.23 4.52
CA THR A 486 -1.30 16.08 5.26
C THR A 486 -1.12 15.43 6.63
N ALA A 487 0.08 14.88 6.92
CA ALA A 487 0.33 14.18 8.17
C ALA A 487 0.35 15.08 9.41
N ASP A 488 -0.10 14.58 10.56
CA ASP A 488 -0.03 15.34 11.81
C ASP A 488 1.41 15.39 12.35
N TRP A 489 2.17 14.31 12.16
CA TRP A 489 3.53 14.15 12.66
C TRP A 489 4.43 13.43 11.64
N LEU A 490 5.70 13.82 11.58
CA LEU A 490 6.71 13.23 10.72
C LEU A 490 7.87 12.67 11.55
N ILE A 491 8.41 11.56 11.10
CA ILE A 491 9.69 10.99 11.54
C ILE A 491 10.55 10.79 10.31
N ASP A 492 11.60 11.61 10.16
CA ASP A 492 12.47 11.58 8.99
C ASP A 492 13.73 10.74 9.26
N MET A 493 13.90 9.68 8.47
CA MET A 493 15.02 8.74 8.57
C MET A 493 16.12 9.07 7.57
N GLY A 494 17.38 8.99 7.98
CA GLY A 494 18.51 9.31 7.11
C GLY A 494 19.82 9.47 7.87
N PRO A 495 20.68 10.45 7.49
CA PRO A 495 20.50 11.43 6.40
C PRO A 495 20.63 10.86 4.99
N GLU A 496 21.30 9.71 4.85
CA GLU A 496 21.50 9.01 3.58
C GLU A 496 20.94 7.57 3.65
N GLY A 497 21.07 6.81 2.55
CA GLY A 497 20.74 5.39 2.51
C GLY A 497 21.90 4.48 2.93
N GLY A 498 21.59 3.24 3.32
CA GLY A 498 22.60 2.21 3.59
C GLY A 498 23.46 2.55 4.80
N SER A 499 24.78 2.42 4.66
CA SER A 499 25.72 2.72 5.74
C SER A 499 25.74 4.19 6.15
N GLY A 500 25.27 5.11 5.30
CA GLY A 500 25.14 6.54 5.62
C GLY A 500 23.83 6.91 6.35
N GLY A 501 22.92 5.94 6.52
CA GLY A 501 21.61 6.12 7.13
C GLY A 501 21.48 5.57 8.55
N GLY A 502 20.26 5.21 8.91
CA GLY A 502 19.96 4.52 10.16
C GLY A 502 19.84 5.43 11.38
N THR A 503 19.64 6.73 11.18
CA THR A 503 19.41 7.71 12.25
C THR A 503 18.17 8.55 11.98
N VAL A 504 17.63 9.17 13.01
CA VAL A 504 16.51 10.12 12.90
C VAL A 504 17.09 11.51 12.63
N VAL A 505 16.76 12.08 11.47
CA VAL A 505 17.21 13.40 11.03
C VAL A 505 16.36 14.51 11.65
N GLY A 506 15.08 14.23 11.86
CA GLY A 506 14.14 15.16 12.48
C GLY A 506 12.82 14.51 12.82
N VAL A 507 12.15 15.07 13.82
CA VAL A 507 10.78 14.71 14.21
C VAL A 507 9.99 16.00 14.43
N GLY A 508 8.70 16.00 14.10
CA GLY A 508 7.87 17.19 14.26
C GLY A 508 6.68 17.22 13.32
N THR A 509 5.99 18.36 13.27
CA THR A 509 5.00 18.60 12.22
C THR A 509 5.69 18.75 10.85
N PRO A 510 4.97 18.59 9.74
CA PRO A 510 5.44 18.95 8.39
C PRO A 510 6.14 20.30 8.29
N GLU A 511 5.62 21.34 8.95
CA GLU A 511 6.23 22.68 8.96
C GLU A 511 7.57 22.70 9.70
N ALA A 512 7.65 22.01 10.85
CA ALA A 512 8.88 21.91 11.63
C ALA A 512 9.97 21.15 10.87
N LEU A 513 9.60 20.07 10.17
CA LEU A 513 10.54 19.33 9.34
C LEU A 513 10.95 20.11 8.10
N ALA A 514 10.04 20.86 7.47
CA ALA A 514 10.35 21.73 6.34
C ALA A 514 11.37 22.82 6.68
N ALA A 515 11.39 23.28 7.94
CA ALA A 515 12.39 24.21 8.44
C ALA A 515 13.75 23.57 8.78
N ASN A 516 13.86 22.23 8.80
CA ASN A 516 15.09 21.52 9.13
C ASN A 516 16.01 21.39 7.91
N PRO A 517 17.16 22.09 7.86
CA PRO A 517 18.05 22.08 6.68
C PRO A 517 18.74 20.73 6.45
N ALA A 518 18.82 19.87 7.47
CA ALA A 518 19.42 18.54 7.38
C ALA A 518 18.48 17.52 6.73
N SER A 519 17.16 17.78 6.70
CA SER A 519 16.17 16.88 6.14
C SER A 519 16.06 17.08 4.63
N HIS A 520 16.34 16.02 3.86
CA HIS A 520 16.02 16.02 2.43
C HIS A 520 14.52 16.14 2.23
N THR A 521 13.71 15.39 2.98
CA THR A 521 12.25 15.47 2.96
C THR A 521 11.76 16.89 3.20
N GLY A 522 12.27 17.55 4.26
CA GLY A 522 11.93 18.92 4.61
C GLY A 522 12.20 19.92 3.48
N ARG A 523 13.32 19.79 2.78
CA ARG A 523 13.67 20.64 1.63
C ARG A 523 12.64 20.60 0.51
N TYR A 524 12.13 19.40 0.17
CA TYR A 524 11.10 19.25 -0.87
C TYR A 524 9.72 19.67 -0.36
N LEU A 525 9.39 19.32 0.88
CA LEU A 525 8.13 19.62 1.52
C LEU A 525 7.87 21.14 1.66
N ALA A 526 8.93 21.93 1.91
CA ALA A 526 8.84 23.38 2.04
C ALA A 526 8.19 24.06 0.82
N ARG A 527 8.39 23.54 -0.40
CA ARG A 527 7.82 24.10 -1.65
C ARG A 527 6.30 24.00 -1.68
N LEU A 528 5.77 22.90 -1.15
CA LEU A 528 4.33 22.62 -1.14
C LEU A 528 3.61 23.34 0.00
N LEU A 529 4.27 23.50 1.15
CA LEU A 529 3.71 24.23 2.30
C LEU A 529 3.75 25.75 2.09
N ALA A 530 4.68 26.27 1.29
CA ALA A 530 4.80 27.70 0.98
C ALA A 530 3.76 28.21 -0.03
N SER A 531 3.08 27.31 -0.76
CA SER A 531 2.04 27.69 -1.72
C SER A 531 0.69 27.81 -1.01
N PRO A 532 0.11 29.02 -0.87
CA PRO A 532 -1.20 29.16 -0.25
C PRO A 532 -2.27 28.50 -1.16
N PRO A 533 -3.34 27.92 -0.59
CA PRO A 533 -4.46 27.45 -1.38
C PRO A 533 -5.09 28.64 -2.13
N GLY A 534 -4.94 28.70 -3.46
CA GLY A 534 -5.72 29.60 -4.33
C GLY A 534 -5.04 30.85 -4.90
N SER A 535 -3.71 30.91 -5.09
CA SER A 535 -3.05 32.07 -5.74
C SER A 535 -2.71 31.88 -7.23
N GLY A 536 -3.43 30.99 -7.92
CA GLY A 536 -3.23 30.68 -9.34
C GLY A 536 -4.47 30.90 -10.22
N VAL A 537 -5.25 31.96 -9.97
CA VAL A 537 -6.21 32.48 -10.96
C VAL A 537 -6.04 33.99 -11.02
N GLN A 538 -5.28 34.44 -12.01
CA GLN A 538 -5.49 35.72 -12.69
C GLN A 538 -5.54 35.46 -14.18
#